data_AF-A0A965RTK3-F1
#
_entry.id   AF-A0A965RTK3-F1
#
_cell.length_a   1.000
_cell.length_b   1.000
_cell.length_c   1.000
_cell.angle_alpha   90.00
_cell.angle_beta   90.00
_cell.angle_gamma   90.00
#
_symmetry.space_group_name_H-M   'P 1'
#
loop_
_entity.id
_entity.type
_entity.pdbx_description
1 polymer ?
#
loop_
_entity_poly.entity_id
_entity_poly.type
_entity_poly.pdbx_seq_one_letter_code
_entity_poly.pdbx_strand_id
1 'polypeptide(L)'
;MPQVTLTWAVNNMTRVVNDGFVIVVDWSCTASATGAQGAFYGGRSTYTHNPDEPGFVPYDQLTEEIVLGWVYETLGDQKAEIEATLTAKVQKQLNPTTANGVPWNTAPVAA
;
A
#
# COMPACT_ATOMS: atom_id res chain seq x y z
N MET A 1 5.55 19.37 -12.22
CA MET A 1 5.66 19.00 -10.80
C MET A 1 5.91 17.51 -10.73
N PRO A 2 6.70 16.98 -9.79
CA PRO A 2 6.93 15.53 -9.72
C PRO A 2 5.59 14.85 -9.42
N GLN A 3 5.17 13.95 -10.31
CA GLN A 3 3.95 13.17 -10.11
C GLN A 3 4.26 12.04 -9.12
N VAL A 4 3.41 11.90 -8.10
CA VAL A 4 3.47 10.76 -7.18
C VAL A 4 2.69 9.61 -7.81
N THR A 5 3.35 8.48 -8.02
CA THR A 5 2.73 7.24 -8.51
C THR A 5 2.44 6.34 -7.33
N LEU A 6 1.16 6.00 -7.14
CA LEU A 6 0.68 5.04 -6.15
C LEU A 6 0.57 3.67 -6.81
N THR A 7 1.21 2.66 -6.21
CA THR A 7 1.20 1.27 -6.68
C THR A 7 0.65 0.39 -5.58
N TRP A 8 -0.48 -0.26 -5.87
CA TRP A 8 -1.09 -1.24 -4.98
C TRP A 8 -0.69 -2.65 -5.45
N ALA A 9 -0.41 -3.52 -4.49
CA ALA A 9 -0.02 -4.90 -4.76
C ALA A 9 -0.56 -5.85 -3.70
N VAL A 10 -0.89 -7.08 -4.10
CA VAL A 10 -1.20 -8.18 -3.19
C VAL A 10 0.09 -8.96 -2.93
N ASN A 11 0.58 -8.87 -1.69
CA ASN A 11 1.86 -9.50 -1.31
C ASN A 11 1.70 -10.99 -1.02
N ASN A 12 0.60 -11.35 -0.37
CA ASN A 12 0.36 -12.71 0.06
C ASN A 12 -1.13 -12.96 0.27
N MET A 13 -1.54 -14.22 0.11
CA MET A 13 -2.92 -14.67 0.34
C MET A 13 -2.92 -15.99 1.10
N THR A 14 -3.79 -16.09 2.10
CA THR A 14 -4.03 -17.33 2.85
C THR A 14 -5.41 -17.86 2.52
N ARG A 15 -5.47 -19.14 2.14
CA ARG A 15 -6.71 -19.85 1.81
C ARG A 15 -6.92 -21.07 2.70
N VAL A 16 -8.17 -21.48 2.84
CA VAL A 16 -8.56 -22.76 3.44
C VAL A 16 -8.26 -23.86 2.43
N VAL A 17 -7.51 -24.88 2.84
CA VAL A 17 -7.05 -25.95 1.92
C VAL A 17 -8.21 -26.83 1.45
N ASN A 18 -9.22 -27.02 2.30
CA ASN A 18 -10.34 -27.92 2.02
C ASN A 18 -11.29 -27.37 0.94
N ASP A 19 -11.60 -26.06 1.01
CA ASP A 19 -12.62 -25.43 0.16
C ASP A 19 -12.02 -24.39 -0.81
N GLY A 20 -10.73 -24.06 -0.69
CA GLY A 20 -10.04 -23.08 -1.53
C GLY A 20 -10.35 -21.61 -1.18
N PHE A 21 -11.17 -21.35 -0.17
CA PHE A 21 -11.62 -19.99 0.18
C PHE A 21 -10.51 -19.13 0.78
N VAL A 22 -10.36 -17.90 0.28
CA VAL A 22 -9.36 -16.94 0.79
C VAL A 22 -9.87 -16.29 2.07
N ILE A 23 -9.14 -16.48 3.17
CA ILE A 23 -9.48 -15.94 4.50
C ILE A 23 -8.66 -14.72 4.87
N VAL A 24 -7.48 -14.56 4.28
CA VAL A 24 -6.58 -13.44 4.58
C VAL A 24 -5.90 -12.99 3.31
N VAL A 25 -5.86 -11.67 3.10
CA VAL A 25 -5.12 -11.02 2.02
C VAL A 25 -4.20 -9.97 2.64
N ASP A 26 -2.90 -10.14 2.41
CA ASP A 26 -1.88 -9.15 2.74
C ASP A 26 -1.65 -8.26 1.52
N TRP A 27 -1.83 -6.95 1.69
CA TRP A 27 -1.72 -5.98 0.62
C TRP A 27 -0.78 -4.83 1.01
N SER A 28 -0.29 -4.12 0.01
CA SER A 28 0.50 -2.90 0.23
C SER A 28 0.24 -1.85 -0.82
N CYS A 29 0.37 -0.59 -0.41
CA CYS A 29 0.40 0.58 -1.26
C CYS A 29 1.77 1.27 -1.13
N THR A 30 2.41 1.53 -2.27
CA THR A 30 3.68 2.25 -2.35
C THR A 30 3.49 3.51 -3.16
N ALA A 31 3.87 4.67 -2.60
CA ALA A 31 3.99 5.92 -3.33
C ALA A 31 5.44 6.15 -3.73
N SER A 32 5.67 6.46 -5.00
CA SER A 32 7.00 6.77 -5.54
C SER A 32 6.96 8.06 -6.37
N ALA A 33 8.04 8.83 -6.33
CA ALA A 33 8.23 9.99 -7.18
C ALA A 33 9.73 10.21 -7.44
N THR A 34 10.06 10.71 -8.63
CA THR A 34 11.45 11.06 -8.96
C THR A 34 11.95 12.16 -8.03
N GLY A 35 13.06 11.91 -7.33
CA GLY A 35 13.68 12.88 -6.42
C GLY A 35 13.19 12.81 -4.96
N ALA A 36 12.39 11.81 -4.59
CA ALA A 36 12.03 11.54 -3.20
C ALA A 36 12.22 10.05 -2.86
N GLN A 37 12.37 9.75 -1.57
CA GLN A 37 12.29 8.36 -1.11
C GLN A 37 10.81 7.96 -1.13
N GLY A 38 10.54 6.77 -1.68
CA GLY A 38 9.18 6.24 -1.72
C GLY A 38 8.58 6.09 -0.32
N ALA A 39 7.26 6.20 -0.23
CA ALA A 39 6.51 5.93 0.99
C ALA A 39 5.75 4.62 0.85
N PHE A 40 5.64 3.86 1.93
CA PHE A 40 5.00 2.54 1.93
C PHE A 40 3.93 2.47 3.03
N TYR A 41 2.84 1.78 2.73
CA TYR A 41 1.81 1.38 3.68
C TYR A 41 1.36 -0.04 3.37
N GLY A 42 1.29 -0.91 4.38
CA GLY A 42 0.83 -2.28 4.24
C GLY A 42 -0.30 -2.58 5.22
N GLY A 43 -1.19 -3.48 4.83
CA GLY A 43 -2.29 -3.92 5.67
C GLY A 43 -2.70 -5.35 5.38
N ARG A 44 -3.57 -5.85 6.25
CA ARG A 44 -4.12 -7.20 6.18
C ARG A 44 -5.65 -7.11 6.23
N SER A 45 -6.29 -7.64 5.19
CA SER A 45 -7.73 -7.79 5.14
C SER A 45 -8.09 -9.24 5.45
N THR A 46 -9.08 -9.44 6.31
CA THR A 46 -9.57 -10.77 6.70
C THR A 46 -10.99 -10.94 6.21
N TYR A 47 -11.27 -12.09 5.62
CA TYR A 47 -12.56 -12.42 5.03
C TYR A 47 -13.13 -13.63 5.74
N THR A 48 -14.42 -13.57 6.05
CA THR A 48 -15.15 -14.68 6.66
C THR A 48 -15.71 -15.55 5.55
N HIS A 49 -15.49 -16.86 5.63
CA HIS A 49 -16.08 -17.82 4.69
C HIS A 49 -17.61 -17.84 4.83
N ASN A 50 -18.29 -17.43 3.78
CA ASN A 50 -19.74 -17.52 3.66
C ASN A 50 -20.10 -18.36 2.42
N PRO A 51 -20.37 -19.67 2.60
CA PRO A 51 -20.63 -20.58 1.47
C PRO A 51 -21.95 -20.27 0.73
N ASP A 52 -22.84 -19.49 1.32
CA ASP A 52 -24.10 -19.06 0.71
C ASP A 52 -23.96 -17.73 -0.07
N GLU A 53 -22.78 -17.11 -0.09
CA GLU A 53 -22.57 -15.83 -0.75
C GLU A 53 -22.44 -16.00 -2.29
N PRO A 54 -23.34 -15.41 -3.09
CA PRO A 54 -23.28 -15.50 -4.54
C PRO A 54 -22.05 -14.73 -5.05
N GLY A 55 -21.07 -15.43 -5.60
CA GLY A 55 -19.84 -14.81 -6.10
C GLY A 55 -18.55 -15.54 -5.74
N PHE A 56 -18.61 -16.77 -5.22
CA PHE A 56 -17.43 -17.59 -5.00
C PHE A 56 -16.61 -17.73 -6.29
N VAL A 57 -15.44 -17.08 -6.32
CA VAL A 57 -14.43 -17.27 -7.37
C VAL A 57 -13.42 -18.29 -6.84
N PRO A 58 -13.25 -19.44 -7.50
CA PRO A 58 -12.22 -20.41 -7.13
C PRO A 58 -10.84 -19.76 -7.10
N TYR A 59 -9.99 -20.18 -6.18
CA TYR A 59 -8.65 -19.61 -6.03
C TYR A 59 -7.85 -19.60 -7.34
N ASP A 60 -7.99 -20.66 -8.15
CA ASP A 60 -7.30 -20.80 -9.44
C ASP A 60 -7.77 -19.81 -10.51
N GLN A 61 -8.88 -19.11 -10.28
CA GLN A 61 -9.43 -18.06 -11.15
C GLN A 61 -9.25 -16.66 -10.58
N LEU A 62 -8.65 -16.52 -9.38
CA LEU A 62 -8.40 -15.21 -8.79
C LEU A 62 -7.24 -14.52 -9.50
N THR A 63 -7.51 -13.29 -9.95
CA THR A 63 -6.48 -12.36 -10.40
C THR A 63 -6.18 -11.36 -9.30
N GLU A 64 -5.00 -10.76 -9.35
CA GLU A 64 -4.61 -9.71 -8.41
C GLU A 64 -5.60 -8.53 -8.44
N GLU A 65 -6.15 -8.18 -9.60
CA GLU A 65 -7.15 -7.11 -9.74
C GLU A 65 -8.45 -7.41 -8.97
N ILE A 66 -8.93 -8.65 -9.01
CA ILE A 66 -10.14 -9.06 -8.27
C ILE A 66 -9.89 -8.93 -6.76
N VAL A 67 -8.74 -9.43 -6.31
CA VAL A 67 -8.39 -9.43 -4.88
C VAL A 67 -8.12 -8.01 -4.38
N LEU A 68 -7.48 -7.15 -5.18
CA LEU A 68 -7.34 -5.73 -4.88
C LEU A 68 -8.69 -5.04 -4.81
N GLY A 69 -9.65 -5.42 -5.66
CA GLY A 69 -11.04 -4.99 -5.56
C GLY A 69 -11.62 -5.22 -4.16
N TRP A 70 -11.51 -6.45 -3.64
CA TRP A 70 -11.98 -6.79 -2.30
C TRP A 70 -11.27 -6.00 -1.21
N VAL A 71 -9.97 -5.77 -1.37
CA VAL A 71 -9.18 -4.95 -0.43
C VAL A 71 -9.70 -3.51 -0.43
N TYR A 72 -9.98 -2.93 -1.60
CA TYR A 72 -10.51 -1.57 -1.72
C TYR A 72 -11.90 -1.45 -1.12
N GLU A 73 -12.77 -2.43 -1.34
CA GLU A 73 -14.11 -2.47 -0.72
C GLU A 73 -14.01 -2.59 0.80
N THR A 74 -13.09 -3.41 1.32
CA THR A 74 -12.85 -3.56 2.76
C THR A 74 -12.31 -2.27 3.38
N LEU A 75 -11.45 -1.55 2.66
CA LEU A 75 -10.87 -0.28 3.11
C LEU A 75 -11.88 0.88 3.07
N GLY A 76 -12.76 0.91 2.06
CA GLY A 76 -13.69 2.02 1.85
C GLY A 76 -12.96 3.36 1.82
N ASP A 77 -13.40 4.31 2.66
CA ASP A 77 -12.84 5.66 2.77
C ASP A 77 -11.35 5.67 3.18
N GLN A 78 -10.88 4.66 3.92
CA GLN A 78 -9.49 4.56 4.36
C GLN A 78 -8.53 4.47 3.17
N LYS A 79 -8.97 3.96 2.02
CA LYS A 79 -8.15 3.90 0.81
C LYS A 79 -7.69 5.31 0.41
N ALA A 80 -8.62 6.26 0.34
CA ALA A 80 -8.33 7.63 -0.04
C ALA A 80 -7.42 8.33 0.99
N GLU A 81 -7.61 8.03 2.28
CA GLU A 81 -6.75 8.54 3.35
C GLU A 81 -5.32 8.02 3.26
N ILE A 82 -5.12 6.73 2.95
CA ILE A 82 -3.81 6.13 2.75
C ILE A 82 -3.12 6.77 1.54
N GLU A 83 -3.81 6.90 0.41
CA GLU A 83 -3.28 7.51 -0.81
C GLU A 83 -2.88 8.97 -0.58
N ALA A 84 -3.74 9.75 0.11
CA ALA A 84 -3.45 11.13 0.47
C ALA A 84 -2.26 11.25 1.44
N THR A 85 -2.18 10.35 2.43
CA THR A 85 -1.09 10.34 3.42
C THR A 85 0.24 10.00 2.77
N LEU A 86 0.28 8.97 1.93
CA LEU A 86 1.49 8.56 1.22
C LEU A 86 1.95 9.65 0.24
N THR A 87 1.00 10.25 -0.49
CA THR A 87 1.28 11.38 -1.38
C THR A 87 1.84 12.56 -0.61
N ALA A 88 1.25 12.94 0.52
CA ALA A 88 1.73 14.03 1.37
C ALA A 88 3.14 13.77 1.91
N LYS A 89 3.46 12.51 2.28
CA LYS A 89 4.82 12.12 2.71
C LYS A 89 5.84 12.29 1.59
N VAL A 90 5.53 11.86 0.38
CA VAL A 90 6.42 12.01 -0.78
C VAL A 90 6.56 13.48 -1.17
N GLN A 91 5.46 14.24 -1.18
CA GLN A 91 5.49 15.68 -1.49
C GLN A 91 6.31 16.49 -0.47
N LYS A 92 6.22 16.18 0.83
CA LYS A 92 7.07 16.80 1.86
C LYS A 92 8.56 16.55 1.63
N GLN A 93 8.93 15.43 1.03
CA GLN A 93 10.33 15.14 0.69
C GLN A 93 10.80 15.90 -0.56
N LEU A 94 9.91 16.10 -1.53
CA LEU A 94 10.21 16.89 -2.73
C LEU A 94 10.27 18.39 -2.44
N ASN A 95 9.48 18.84 -1.46
CA ASN A 95 9.36 20.23 -1.03
C ASN A 95 9.60 20.35 0.49
N PRO A 96 10.82 20.05 0.98
CA PRO A 96 11.11 20.10 2.41
C PRO A 96 11.11 21.56 2.87
N THR A 97 10.18 21.90 3.75
CA THR A 97 10.09 23.23 4.38
C THR A 97 10.80 23.30 5.74
N THR A 98 11.24 22.15 6.25
CA THR A 98 11.99 22.02 7.50
C THR A 98 13.23 21.16 7.28
N ALA A 99 14.36 21.60 7.83
CA ALA A 99 15.61 20.87 7.82
C ALA A 99 16.03 20.57 9.26
N ASN A 100 16.32 19.31 9.56
CA ASN A 100 16.89 18.92 10.83
C ASN A 100 18.42 18.96 10.72
N GLY A 101 19.07 19.65 11.65
CA GLY A 101 20.53 19.74 11.70
C GLY A 101 20.99 20.43 12.97
N VAL A 102 22.18 20.05 13.44
CA VAL A 102 22.88 20.77 14.50
C VAL A 102 24.00 21.60 13.87
N PRO A 103 24.13 22.90 14.20
CA PRO A 103 25.01 23.82 13.47
C PRO A 103 26.51 23.52 13.61
N TRP A 104 26.91 22.61 14.49
CA TRP A 104 28.30 22.21 14.73
C TRP A 104 28.71 20.89 14.04
N ASN A 105 27.82 20.24 13.28
CA ASN A 105 28.17 19.04 12.51
C ASN A 105 28.38 19.39 11.03
N THR A 106 29.29 20.32 10.76
CA THR A 106 29.80 20.56 9.41
C THR A 106 30.68 19.38 9.01
N ALA A 107 30.25 18.61 8.01
CA ALA A 107 31.15 17.69 7.31
C ALA A 107 32.39 18.49 6.87
N PRO A 108 33.62 17.99 7.10
CA PRO A 108 34.81 18.74 6.75
C PRO A 108 34.78 19.02 5.25
N VAL A 109 34.81 20.29 4.87
CA VAL A 109 35.04 20.71 3.49
C VAL A 109 36.42 20.20 3.11
N ALA A 110 36.48 19.24 2.20
CA ALA A 110 37.75 18.74 1.67
C ALA A 110 38.47 19.91 0.98
N ALA A 111 39.67 20.21 1.47
CA ALA A 111 40.62 21.15 0.87
C ALA A 111 41.33 20.52 -0.33
#